data_AF-A0A7J6WY79-F1
#
_entry.id   AF-A0A7J6WY79-F1
#
_cell.length_a   1.000
_cell.length_b   1.000
_cell.length_c   1.000
_cell.angle_alpha   90.00
_cell.angle_beta   90.00
_cell.angle_gamma   90.00
#
_symmetry.space_group_name_H-M   'P 1'
#
loop_
_entity.id
_entity.type
_entity.pdbx_description
1 polymer ?
#
loop_
_entity_poly.entity_id
_entity_poly.type
_entity_poly.pdbx_seq_one_letter_code
_entity_poly.pdbx_strand_id
1 'polypeptide(L)'
;MYGMDAASGAAVFALNVSSEDHVLDLCAAPGAKLCMLLDLLGSSGSLTGVDIAKHRLAACRTMLQKYALGDRCRLFVANGTSFSLLPLQNFTDAFLIEETRETFKEWTPKRLWKERKASKARDGITSELVAGTQEPELIFYGRHSGVVGLTKSELFRISCCSDSLDTGYDKVLVDAECTHDGSIKHIQKFEDWGWDTIERRILDAQRTDILTNLQLQLLRNGFRLLKTGGSLVYSTCSLTVAQNEDVVEQFLSENPHAGLQEIDAAKNWPCRSGRIPKTLRFDPLTSQTSGLFIAKFTKYAA
;
A
#
# COMPACT_ATOMS: atom_id res chain seq x y z
N MET A 1 20.20 -0.03 -0.42
CA MET A 1 19.71 -1.30 0.17
C MET A 1 18.83 -0.99 1.38
N TYR A 2 17.54 -1.34 1.35
CA TYR A 2 16.52 -0.86 2.31
C TYR A 2 16.40 -1.65 3.62
N GLY A 3 17.36 -2.52 3.96
CA GLY A 3 17.28 -3.35 5.17
C GLY A 3 16.06 -4.30 5.20
N MET A 4 15.63 -4.75 4.03
CA MET A 4 14.44 -5.58 3.83
C MET A 4 14.81 -7.07 3.74
N ASP A 5 13.92 -7.94 4.21
CA ASP A 5 14.01 -9.39 4.01
C ASP A 5 13.77 -9.75 2.52
N ALA A 6 14.50 -10.75 2.00
CA ALA A 6 14.44 -11.09 0.57
C ALA A 6 13.05 -11.55 0.12
N ALA A 7 12.27 -12.23 0.97
CA ALA A 7 10.90 -12.59 0.64
C ALA A 7 10.03 -11.34 0.43
N SER A 8 10.19 -10.32 1.28
CA SER A 8 9.46 -9.05 1.10
C SER A 8 9.79 -8.36 -0.23
N GLY A 9 11.02 -8.52 -0.73
CA GLY A 9 11.40 -8.06 -2.07
C GLY A 9 10.74 -8.89 -3.19
N ALA A 10 10.54 -10.19 -2.98
CA ALA A 10 9.83 -11.05 -3.92
C ALA A 10 8.38 -10.59 -4.18
N ALA A 11 7.70 -10.02 -3.18
CA ALA A 11 6.35 -9.46 -3.36
C ALA A 11 6.36 -8.26 -4.31
N VAL A 12 7.37 -7.40 -4.19
CA VAL A 12 7.57 -6.25 -5.09
C VAL A 12 7.89 -6.71 -6.51
N PHE A 13 8.79 -7.69 -6.66
CA PHE A 13 9.13 -8.25 -7.97
C PHE A 13 7.96 -8.99 -8.62
N ALA A 14 7.12 -9.67 -7.84
CA ALA A 14 5.94 -10.37 -8.36
C ALA A 14 4.95 -9.43 -9.05
N LEU A 15 4.87 -8.17 -8.60
CA LEU A 15 4.00 -7.15 -9.19
C LEU A 15 4.39 -6.80 -10.63
N ASN A 16 5.67 -6.98 -10.98
CA ASN A 16 6.23 -6.72 -12.31
C ASN A 16 5.88 -5.31 -12.81
N VAL A 17 6.41 -4.32 -12.09
CA VAL A 17 6.20 -2.88 -12.35
C VAL A 17 7.03 -2.43 -13.53
N SER A 18 6.42 -1.63 -14.41
CA SER A 18 7.04 -0.97 -15.56
C SER A 18 7.23 0.54 -15.30
N SER A 19 8.04 1.22 -16.11
CA SER A 19 8.40 2.63 -15.88
C SER A 19 7.22 3.60 -15.90
N GLU A 20 6.20 3.32 -16.71
CA GLU A 20 5.01 4.15 -16.91
C GLU A 20 3.89 3.84 -15.92
N ASP A 21 4.02 2.80 -15.09
CA ASP A 21 2.92 2.33 -14.27
C ASP A 21 2.56 3.37 -13.18
N HIS A 22 1.27 3.58 -12.99
CA HIS A 22 0.73 4.18 -11.79
C HIS A 22 0.44 3.10 -10.76
N VAL A 23 1.18 3.15 -9.66
CA VAL A 23 1.18 2.10 -8.64
C VAL A 23 0.50 2.61 -7.37
N LEU A 24 -0.25 1.73 -6.72
CA LEU A 24 -0.82 1.96 -5.39
C LEU A 24 -0.24 0.95 -4.40
N ASP A 25 0.27 1.44 -3.28
CA ASP A 25 0.62 0.64 -2.10
C ASP A 25 -0.37 0.97 -0.98
N LEU A 26 -1.31 0.05 -0.70
CA LEU A 26 -2.43 0.27 0.24
C LEU A 26 -2.03 0.17 1.72
N CYS A 27 -0.85 -0.37 2.01
CA CYS A 27 -0.32 -0.59 3.36
C CYS A 27 1.17 -0.21 3.40
N ALA A 28 1.44 1.03 3.02
CA ALA A 28 2.76 1.46 2.59
C ALA A 28 3.82 1.54 3.69
N ALA A 29 3.42 1.73 4.95
CA ALA A 29 4.39 1.93 6.01
C ALA A 29 4.96 0.59 6.51
N PRO A 30 6.26 0.48 6.86
CA PRO A 30 7.20 1.56 7.13
C PRO A 30 7.92 2.15 5.90
N GLY A 31 7.66 1.65 4.69
CA GLY A 31 8.12 2.28 3.44
C GLY A 31 9.22 1.53 2.69
N ALA A 32 9.67 0.37 3.15
CA ALA A 32 10.73 -0.37 2.46
C ALA A 32 10.27 -0.89 1.08
N LYS A 33 9.08 -1.50 1.00
CA LYS A 33 8.49 -1.98 -0.27
C LYS A 33 8.17 -0.80 -1.19
N LEU A 34 7.59 0.27 -0.64
CA LEU A 34 7.36 1.54 -1.32
C LEU A 34 8.64 2.13 -1.94
N CYS A 35 9.76 2.16 -1.21
CA CYS A 35 11.04 2.64 -1.77
C CYS A 35 11.54 1.74 -2.92
N MET A 36 11.40 0.43 -2.78
CA MET A 36 11.79 -0.51 -3.83
C MET A 36 10.90 -0.39 -5.07
N LEU A 37 9.60 -0.15 -4.91
CA LEU A 37 8.70 0.18 -6.02
C LEU A 37 9.14 1.46 -6.74
N LEU A 38 9.56 2.50 -6.01
CA LEU A 38 10.06 3.74 -6.61
C LEU A 38 11.36 3.56 -7.38
N ASP A 39 12.25 2.67 -6.95
CA ASP A 39 13.47 2.34 -7.71
C ASP A 39 13.16 1.66 -9.04
N LEU A 40 12.10 0.83 -9.07
CA LEU A 40 11.66 0.15 -10.28
C LEU A 40 10.87 1.09 -11.20
N LEU A 41 10.20 2.10 -10.63
CA LEU A 41 9.50 3.14 -11.39
C LEU A 41 10.51 4.06 -12.08
N GLY A 42 10.54 4.00 -13.40
CA GLY A 42 11.26 4.94 -14.28
C GLY A 42 10.68 6.36 -14.21
N SER A 43 11.03 7.21 -15.17
CA SER A 43 10.85 8.68 -15.09
C SER A 43 9.41 9.21 -15.16
N SER A 44 8.41 8.37 -15.43
CA SER A 44 7.10 8.74 -15.95
C SER A 44 5.92 8.25 -15.09
N GLY A 45 6.04 7.06 -14.50
CA GLY A 45 5.04 6.50 -13.59
C GLY A 45 4.96 7.21 -12.24
N SER A 46 3.94 6.90 -11.44
CA SER A 46 3.72 7.54 -10.14
C SER A 46 3.36 6.52 -9.06
N LEU A 47 3.73 6.79 -7.80
CA LEU A 47 3.38 5.92 -6.68
C LEU A 47 2.51 6.63 -5.64
N THR A 48 1.33 6.08 -5.38
CA THR A 48 0.50 6.44 -4.22
C THR A 48 0.78 5.47 -3.08
N GLY A 49 1.22 5.96 -1.93
CA GLY A 49 1.28 5.18 -0.69
C GLY A 49 0.16 5.56 0.27
N VAL A 50 -0.51 4.57 0.86
CA VAL A 50 -1.58 4.75 1.84
C VAL A 50 -1.27 3.94 3.09
N ASP A 51 -1.52 4.49 4.26
CA ASP A 51 -1.48 3.75 5.52
C ASP A 51 -2.35 4.49 6.56
N ILE A 52 -2.96 3.75 7.48
CA ILE A 52 -3.77 4.34 8.55
C ILE A 52 -2.91 4.97 9.65
N ALA A 53 -1.67 4.49 9.83
CA ALA A 53 -0.79 4.91 10.91
C ALA A 53 0.11 6.07 10.50
N LYS A 54 -0.34 7.30 10.78
CA LYS A 54 0.41 8.55 10.52
C LYS A 54 1.86 8.53 11.01
N HIS A 55 2.11 7.95 12.19
CA HIS A 55 3.46 7.84 12.75
C HIS A 55 4.36 6.88 11.97
N ARG A 56 3.82 5.76 11.44
CA ARG A 56 4.58 4.83 10.58
C ARG A 56 4.88 5.48 9.23
N LEU A 57 3.94 6.24 8.68
CA LEU A 57 4.18 6.99 7.44
C LEU A 57 5.21 8.11 7.59
N ALA A 58 5.37 8.70 8.78
CA ALA A 58 6.45 9.64 9.03
C ALA A 58 7.84 8.97 8.88
N ALA A 59 7.97 7.69 9.24
CA ALA A 59 9.17 6.90 8.99
C ALA A 59 9.36 6.66 7.48
N CYS A 60 8.29 6.31 6.76
CA CYS A 60 8.30 6.17 5.30
C CYS A 60 8.79 7.47 4.62
N ARG A 61 8.25 8.63 5.02
CA ARG A 61 8.72 9.95 4.54
C ARG A 61 10.21 10.16 4.81
N THR A 62 10.69 9.77 5.99
CA THR A 62 12.11 9.90 6.35
C THR A 62 12.99 9.03 5.44
N MET A 63 12.54 7.81 5.10
CA MET A 63 13.22 6.96 4.13
C MET A 63 13.23 7.59 2.73
N LEU A 64 12.11 8.11 2.24
CA LEU A 64 12.01 8.79 0.95
C LEU A 64 12.98 9.97 0.83
N GLN A 65 13.11 10.77 1.89
CA GLN A 65 14.06 11.88 1.94
C GLN A 65 15.51 11.39 1.99
N LYS A 66 15.79 10.37 2.82
CA LYS A 66 17.14 9.80 2.97
C LYS A 66 17.68 9.24 1.65
N TYR A 67 16.83 8.59 0.86
CA TYR A 67 17.21 7.97 -0.41
C TYR A 67 16.90 8.85 -1.63
N ALA A 68 16.35 10.05 -1.43
CA ALA A 68 15.95 10.98 -2.50
C ALA A 68 14.95 10.38 -3.52
N LEU A 69 14.02 9.53 -3.07
CA LEU A 69 13.06 8.81 -3.92
C LEU A 69 11.66 9.43 -3.95
N GLY A 70 11.46 10.57 -3.28
CA GLY A 70 10.13 11.13 -3.06
C GLY A 70 9.48 11.84 -4.25
N ASP A 71 10.20 12.05 -5.35
CA ASP A 71 9.83 12.99 -6.41
C ASP A 71 8.52 12.65 -7.14
N ARG A 72 8.25 11.37 -7.38
CA ARG A 72 7.02 10.85 -8.03
C ARG A 72 6.08 10.14 -7.05
N CYS A 73 6.31 10.31 -5.75
CA CYS A 73 5.54 9.68 -4.70
C CYS A 73 4.57 10.67 -4.04
N ARG A 74 3.42 10.17 -3.61
CA ARG A 74 2.45 10.86 -2.74
C ARG A 74 1.99 9.92 -1.64
N LEU A 75 1.95 10.41 -0.40
CA LEU A 75 1.56 9.63 0.77
C LEU A 75 0.29 10.19 1.41
N PHE A 76 -0.69 9.32 1.63
CA PHE A 76 -1.94 9.62 2.29
C PHE A 76 -2.07 8.85 3.60
N VAL A 77 -2.51 9.54 4.65
CA VAL A 77 -3.05 8.90 5.84
C VAL A 77 -4.53 8.65 5.60
N ALA A 78 -4.93 7.39 5.49
CA ALA A 78 -6.31 7.00 5.26
C ALA A 78 -6.53 5.53 5.65
N ASN A 79 -7.80 5.14 5.81
CA ASN A 79 -8.14 3.73 5.91
C ASN A 79 -8.07 3.09 4.50
N GLY A 80 -7.18 2.10 4.34
CA GLY A 80 -6.99 1.39 3.09
C GLY A 80 -8.23 0.63 2.60
N THR A 81 -9.20 0.30 3.47
CA THR A 81 -10.43 -0.39 3.06
C THR A 81 -11.44 0.53 2.39
N SER A 82 -11.37 1.84 2.64
CA SER A 82 -12.29 2.85 2.09
C SER A 82 -11.62 3.89 1.20
N PHE A 83 -10.29 3.83 1.04
CA PHE A 83 -9.54 4.73 0.16
C PHE A 83 -10.06 4.67 -1.28
N SER A 84 -10.23 5.82 -1.93
CA SER A 84 -10.92 5.91 -3.21
C SER A 84 -10.25 6.81 -4.25
N LEU A 85 -9.05 7.36 -3.99
CA LEU A 85 -8.39 8.27 -4.92
C LEU A 85 -7.70 7.49 -6.05
N LEU A 86 -8.04 7.86 -7.29
CA LEU A 86 -7.44 7.33 -8.51
C LEU A 86 -6.04 7.91 -8.76
N PRO A 87 -5.24 7.29 -9.66
CA PRO A 87 -3.96 7.86 -10.02
C PRO A 87 -4.10 9.24 -10.66
N LEU A 88 -3.20 10.15 -10.29
CA LEU A 88 -3.09 11.46 -10.92
C LEU A 88 -2.29 11.30 -12.22
N GLN A 89 -2.96 11.42 -13.36
CA GLN A 89 -2.30 11.55 -14.65
C GLN A 89 -1.95 13.01 -14.91
N ASN A 90 -0.85 13.26 -15.62
CA ASN A 90 -0.43 14.61 -16.00
C ASN A 90 -1.48 15.24 -16.92
N PHE A 91 -2.45 15.95 -16.35
CA PHE A 91 -3.24 16.92 -17.09
C PHE A 91 -2.31 18.06 -17.48
N THR A 92 -1.70 17.92 -18.65
CA THR A 92 -0.90 18.97 -19.32
C THR A 92 -1.78 20.00 -20.01
N ASP A 93 -3.02 20.21 -19.55
CA ASP A 93 -3.75 21.41 -19.90
C ASP A 93 -3.42 22.49 -18.88
N ALA A 94 -2.44 23.29 -19.29
CA ALA A 94 -2.19 24.62 -18.79
C ALA A 94 -3.48 25.46 -18.87
N PHE A 95 -4.33 25.37 -17.87
CA PHE A 95 -5.30 26.42 -17.61
C PHE A 95 -4.53 27.60 -17.03
N LEU A 96 -4.47 28.65 -17.85
CA LEU A 96 -4.02 29.99 -17.53
C LEU A 96 -4.40 30.36 -16.09
N ILE A 97 -3.39 30.81 -15.37
CA ILE A 97 -3.41 31.20 -13.97
C ILE A 97 -4.50 32.25 -13.74
N GLU A 98 -5.58 31.89 -13.04
CA GLU A 98 -6.35 32.84 -12.25
C GLU A 98 -5.73 32.90 -10.84
N GLU A 99 -5.21 34.08 -10.49
CA GLU A 99 -4.34 34.39 -9.35
C GLU A 99 -4.97 34.25 -7.94
N THR A 100 -6.09 33.52 -7.77
CA THR A 100 -6.88 33.58 -6.52
C THR A 100 -7.23 32.23 -5.88
N ARG A 101 -6.67 31.09 -6.32
CA ARG A 101 -6.95 29.78 -5.69
C ARG A 101 -5.74 29.24 -4.92
N GLU A 102 -5.95 28.78 -3.68
CA GLU A 102 -4.92 28.09 -2.88
C GLU A 102 -4.59 26.72 -3.53
N THR A 103 -3.52 26.67 -4.30
CA THR A 103 -2.99 25.46 -4.95
C THR A 103 -1.84 24.85 -4.16
N PHE A 104 -1.58 23.55 -4.36
CA PHE A 104 -0.42 22.87 -3.79
C PHE A 104 0.87 23.39 -4.46
N LYS A 105 1.73 24.05 -3.67
CA LYS A 105 3.06 24.51 -4.10
C LYS A 105 4.09 23.38 -3.99
N GLU A 106 5.29 23.57 -4.52
CA GLU A 106 6.37 22.60 -4.35
C GLU A 106 6.60 22.25 -2.87
N TRP A 107 6.69 20.95 -2.59
CA TRP A 107 6.87 20.47 -1.23
C TRP A 107 8.25 20.87 -0.70
N THR A 108 8.30 21.61 0.41
CA THR A 108 9.55 21.98 1.07
C THR A 108 9.70 21.27 2.42
N PRO A 109 10.88 20.71 2.74
CA PRO A 109 11.11 20.01 4.01
C PRO A 109 11.06 20.96 5.22
N LYS A 110 11.22 22.27 5.02
CA LYS A 110 11.17 23.30 6.05
C LYS A 110 9.85 24.06 6.02
N ARG A 111 8.75 23.45 6.49
CA ARG A 111 7.57 24.24 6.88
C ARG A 111 7.95 25.23 7.97
N LEU A 112 7.61 26.50 7.80
CA LEU A 112 7.85 27.55 8.78
C LEU A 112 7.20 27.17 10.11
N TRP A 113 7.89 27.47 11.22
CA TRP A 113 7.42 27.22 12.60
C TRP A 113 5.96 27.67 12.85
N LYS A 114 5.51 28.76 12.21
CA LYS A 114 4.14 29.30 12.32
C LYS A 114 3.07 28.32 11.80
N GLU A 115 3.33 27.63 10.70
CA GLU A 115 2.41 26.64 10.11
C GLU A 115 2.28 25.40 10.98
N ARG A 116 3.38 24.97 11.63
CA ARG A 116 3.39 23.84 12.56
C ARG A 116 2.49 24.07 13.78
N LYS A 117 2.43 25.32 14.26
CA LYS A 117 1.59 25.72 15.40
C LYS A 117 0.12 25.78 15.04
N ALA A 118 -0.21 26.23 13.82
CA ALA A 118 -1.58 26.23 13.30
C ALA A 118 -2.15 24.80 13.11
N SER A 119 -1.33 23.84 12.64
CA SER A 119 -1.73 22.43 12.59
C SER A 119 -1.87 21.78 13.97
N LYS A 120 -0.96 22.08 14.91
CA LYS A 120 -1.08 21.59 16.31
C LYS A 120 -2.30 22.15 17.06
N ALA A 121 -2.70 23.38 16.76
CA ALA A 121 -3.90 23.99 17.35
C ALA A 121 -5.20 23.36 16.82
N ARG A 122 -5.19 22.81 15.59
CA ARG A 122 -6.32 22.03 15.03
C ARG A 122 -6.36 20.60 15.58
N ASP A 123 -5.21 19.95 15.72
CA ASP A 123 -5.10 18.58 16.24
C ASP A 123 -5.41 18.48 17.76
N GLY A 124 -5.30 19.59 18.51
CA GLY A 124 -5.59 19.63 19.95
C GLY A 124 -7.08 19.66 20.31
N ILE A 125 -7.99 19.77 19.34
CA ILE A 125 -9.44 19.88 19.56
C ILE A 125 -10.20 18.60 19.15
N THR A 126 -9.58 17.70 18.39
CA THR A 126 -10.21 16.46 17.90
C THR A 126 -9.52 15.22 18.47
N SER A 127 -9.59 15.08 19.79
CA SER A 127 -9.29 13.83 20.49
C SER A 127 -10.55 13.41 21.23
N GLU A 128 -11.54 12.91 20.49
CA GLU A 128 -12.59 12.01 20.97
C GLU A 128 -13.60 11.72 19.84
N LEU A 129 -13.76 10.43 19.52
CA LEU A 129 -14.95 9.81 18.94
C LEU A 129 -15.55 10.44 17.67
N VAL A 130 -15.05 10.09 16.48
CA VAL A 130 -15.90 10.03 15.26
C VAL A 130 -15.47 8.86 14.38
N ALA A 131 -16.19 7.74 14.51
CA ALA A 131 -16.27 6.70 13.49
C ALA A 131 -17.14 7.23 12.34
N GLY A 132 -16.50 7.97 11.43
CA GLY A 132 -17.08 8.48 10.20
C GLY A 132 -15.93 8.67 9.23
N THR A 133 -16.13 8.28 7.97
CA THR A 133 -15.15 8.33 6.87
C THR A 133 -14.38 9.65 6.84
N GLN A 134 -13.21 9.70 7.48
CA GLN A 134 -12.31 10.83 7.41
C GLN A 134 -11.74 10.92 6.00
N GLU A 135 -11.77 12.10 5.40
CA GLU A 135 -11.10 12.38 4.13
C GLU A 135 -9.62 12.00 4.22
N PRO A 136 -9.01 11.40 3.17
CA PRO A 136 -7.59 11.09 3.16
C PRO A 136 -6.73 12.33 3.42
N GLU A 137 -5.81 12.26 4.38
CA GLU A 137 -4.88 13.36 4.68
C GLU A 137 -3.60 13.20 3.86
N LEU A 138 -3.33 14.13 2.94
CA LEU A 138 -2.07 14.17 2.19
C LEU A 138 -0.93 14.72 3.07
N ILE A 139 0.07 13.88 3.37
CA ILE A 139 1.18 14.22 4.29
C ILE A 139 2.52 14.45 3.59
N PHE A 140 2.67 13.95 2.36
CA PHE A 140 3.88 14.07 1.55
C PHE A 140 3.53 13.95 0.07
N TYR A 141 4.20 14.75 -0.77
CA TYR A 141 4.12 14.65 -2.21
C TYR A 141 5.41 15.20 -2.83
N GLY A 142 5.93 14.56 -3.87
CA GLY A 142 7.06 15.06 -4.64
C GLY A 142 6.65 16.04 -5.73
N ARG A 143 7.64 16.63 -6.41
CA ARG A 143 7.41 17.63 -7.48
C ARG A 143 6.63 17.04 -8.64
N HIS A 144 7.00 15.84 -9.08
CA HIS A 144 6.39 15.14 -10.21
C HIS A 144 5.37 14.08 -9.77
N SER A 145 4.78 14.24 -8.59
CA SER A 145 3.75 13.33 -8.06
C SER A 145 2.35 13.53 -8.65
N GLY A 146 2.19 14.57 -9.49
CA GLY A 146 0.90 15.01 -10.05
C GLY A 146 0.10 15.93 -9.12
N VAL A 147 0.59 16.24 -7.91
CA VAL A 147 -0.14 17.06 -6.93
C VAL A 147 0.12 18.57 -7.11
N VAL A 148 1.34 18.96 -7.50
CA VAL A 148 1.74 20.37 -7.58
C VAL A 148 0.88 21.08 -8.63
N GLY A 149 0.31 22.24 -8.26
CA GLY A 149 -0.59 23.02 -9.11
C GLY A 149 -2.07 22.69 -8.95
N LEU A 150 -2.43 21.55 -8.34
CA LEU A 150 -3.84 21.22 -8.07
C LEU A 150 -4.38 21.97 -6.86
N THR A 151 -5.69 22.21 -6.86
CA THR A 151 -6.45 22.63 -5.68
C THR A 151 -6.87 21.42 -4.83
N LYS A 152 -7.23 21.66 -3.56
CA LYS A 152 -7.78 20.61 -2.69
C LYS A 152 -9.01 19.94 -3.34
N SER A 153 -9.91 20.75 -3.92
CA SER A 153 -11.12 20.23 -4.56
C SER A 153 -10.81 19.35 -5.76
N GLU A 154 -9.83 19.69 -6.60
CA GLU A 154 -9.46 18.86 -7.77
C GLU A 154 -8.84 17.53 -7.34
N LEU A 155 -7.94 17.55 -6.37
CA LEU A 155 -7.29 16.33 -5.85
C LEU A 155 -8.32 15.30 -5.37
N PHE A 156 -9.38 15.73 -4.69
CA PHE A 156 -10.41 14.86 -4.13
C PHE A 156 -11.63 14.64 -5.06
N ARG A 157 -11.83 15.48 -6.09
CA ARG A 157 -12.93 15.36 -7.07
C ARG A 157 -12.70 14.27 -8.12
N ILE A 158 -11.44 13.88 -8.36
CA ILE A 158 -11.10 12.80 -9.32
C ILE A 158 -11.77 11.46 -8.94
N SER A 159 -12.39 11.35 -7.75
CA SER A 159 -13.27 10.26 -7.37
C SER A 159 -14.58 10.10 -8.19
N CYS A 160 -14.99 11.10 -9.00
CA CYS A 160 -16.36 11.15 -9.55
C CYS A 160 -16.54 11.14 -11.09
N CYS A 161 -15.49 11.05 -11.92
CA CYS A 161 -15.67 11.07 -13.38
C CYS A 161 -15.77 9.66 -14.01
N SER A 162 -17.03 9.24 -14.23
CA SER A 162 -17.59 8.43 -15.32
C SER A 162 -16.78 7.27 -15.96
N ASP A 163 -17.29 6.05 -15.77
CA ASP A 163 -17.47 4.95 -16.75
C ASP A 163 -16.44 4.79 -17.88
N SER A 164 -15.15 4.94 -17.58
CA SER A 164 -14.08 4.52 -18.49
C SER A 164 -13.38 3.32 -17.87
N LEU A 165 -13.33 2.22 -18.62
CA LEU A 165 -12.72 0.93 -18.22
C LEU A 165 -11.21 1.02 -17.87
N ASP A 166 -10.63 2.22 -17.94
CA ASP A 166 -9.20 2.53 -17.79
C ASP A 166 -8.91 3.50 -16.62
N THR A 167 -9.91 3.87 -15.81
CA THR A 167 -9.70 4.76 -14.64
C THR A 167 -9.32 3.94 -13.40
N GLY A 168 -8.04 3.64 -13.26
CA GLY A 168 -7.51 2.90 -12.11
C GLY A 168 -6.00 2.81 -12.11
N TYR A 169 -5.44 2.22 -11.06
CA TYR A 169 -4.00 1.94 -11.01
C TYR A 169 -3.63 0.76 -11.91
N ASP A 170 -2.49 0.86 -12.58
CA ASP A 170 -1.91 -0.24 -13.36
C ASP A 170 -1.52 -1.41 -12.47
N LYS A 171 -1.01 -1.07 -11.27
CA LYS A 171 -0.48 -2.01 -10.29
C LYS A 171 -0.93 -1.67 -8.89
N VAL A 172 -1.32 -2.68 -8.11
CA VAL A 172 -1.70 -2.50 -6.72
C VAL A 172 -0.94 -3.51 -5.84
N LEU A 173 -0.29 -3.02 -4.79
CA LEU A 173 0.29 -3.83 -3.74
C LEU A 173 -0.57 -3.75 -2.48
N VAL A 174 -0.97 -4.91 -1.96
CA VAL A 174 -1.67 -5.07 -0.69
C VAL A 174 -0.80 -5.93 0.22
N ASP A 175 0.16 -5.28 0.90
CA ASP A 175 0.97 -5.90 1.94
C ASP A 175 0.24 -5.80 3.29
N ALA A 176 -0.70 -6.71 3.52
CA ALA A 176 -1.69 -6.55 4.57
C ALA A 176 -1.12 -6.78 5.98
N GLU A 177 -1.67 -6.04 6.95
CA GLU A 177 -1.41 -6.32 8.36
C GLU A 177 -1.90 -7.72 8.73
N CYS A 178 -1.07 -8.48 9.46
CA CYS A 178 -1.33 -9.86 9.81
C CYS A 178 -0.85 -10.18 11.25
N THR A 179 -0.90 -11.45 11.64
CA THR A 179 -0.38 -11.91 12.94
C THR A 179 1.15 -11.87 13.06
N HIS A 180 1.88 -11.74 11.94
CA HIS A 180 3.35 -11.71 11.87
C HIS A 180 4.05 -12.99 12.38
N ASP A 181 3.36 -14.12 12.43
CA ASP A 181 3.86 -15.44 12.87
C ASP A 181 4.89 -16.07 11.93
N GLY A 182 5.08 -15.53 10.73
CA GLY A 182 6.18 -15.88 9.84
C GLY A 182 7.42 -14.98 9.97
N SER A 183 7.31 -13.82 10.62
CA SER A 183 8.38 -12.83 10.63
C SER A 183 9.42 -13.12 11.73
N ILE A 184 10.61 -13.58 11.34
CA ILE A 184 11.71 -13.90 12.26
C ILE A 184 12.06 -12.69 13.14
N LYS A 185 12.12 -11.48 12.57
CA LYS A 185 12.40 -10.25 13.34
C LYS A 185 11.32 -9.93 14.37
N HIS A 186 10.07 -10.30 14.11
CA HIS A 186 8.98 -10.08 15.07
C HIS A 186 8.99 -11.18 16.14
N ILE A 187 9.36 -12.40 15.75
CA ILE A 187 9.59 -13.52 16.64
C ILE A 187 10.77 -13.26 17.58
N GLN A 188 11.88 -12.68 17.12
CA GLN A 188 13.01 -12.39 18.02
C GLN A 188 12.68 -11.34 19.09
N LYS A 189 11.71 -10.44 18.83
CA LYS A 189 11.21 -9.50 19.85
C LYS A 189 10.44 -10.19 20.98
N PHE A 190 10.21 -11.50 20.90
CA PHE A 190 9.64 -12.30 21.99
C PHE A 190 10.48 -12.24 23.26
N GLU A 191 11.80 -12.20 23.14
CA GLU A 191 12.70 -12.08 24.29
C GLU A 191 12.43 -10.79 25.08
N ASP A 192 11.98 -9.74 24.39
CA ASP A 192 11.71 -8.42 24.97
C ASP A 192 10.25 -8.22 25.43
N TRP A 193 9.27 -8.91 24.83
CA TRP A 193 7.84 -8.56 24.96
C TRP A 193 7.01 -9.45 25.90
N GLY A 194 7.53 -10.61 26.29
CA GLY A 194 6.86 -11.55 27.20
C GLY A 194 5.70 -12.34 26.57
N TRP A 195 5.34 -13.45 27.21
CA TRP A 195 4.38 -14.46 26.69
C TRP A 195 2.95 -13.92 26.49
N ASP A 196 2.46 -13.07 27.40
CA ASP A 196 1.10 -12.50 27.33
C ASP A 196 0.88 -11.62 26.08
N THR A 197 1.95 -11.03 25.54
CA THR A 197 1.91 -10.26 24.30
C THR A 197 1.85 -11.17 23.08
N ILE A 198 2.46 -12.35 23.16
CA ILE A 198 2.47 -13.37 22.10
C ILE A 198 1.09 -14.00 21.98
N GLU A 199 0.54 -14.45 23.10
CA GLU A 199 -0.78 -15.09 23.13
C GLU A 199 -1.83 -14.18 22.48
N ARG A 200 -1.88 -12.91 22.89
CA ARG A 200 -2.82 -11.93 22.31
C ARG A 200 -2.54 -11.56 20.85
N ARG A 201 -1.30 -11.61 20.38
CA ARG A 201 -0.95 -11.17 19.01
C ARG A 201 -1.02 -12.28 17.97
N ILE A 202 -0.70 -13.51 18.39
CA ILE A 202 -0.48 -14.64 17.48
C ILE A 202 -1.53 -15.74 17.69
N LEU A 203 -1.94 -16.02 18.93
CA LEU A 203 -2.79 -17.16 19.27
C LEU A 203 -4.27 -16.79 19.52
N ASP A 204 -4.59 -15.50 19.54
CA ASP A 204 -5.95 -15.01 19.71
C ASP A 204 -6.79 -15.23 18.43
N ALA A 205 -7.77 -16.13 18.55
CA ALA A 205 -8.70 -16.45 17.47
C ALA A 205 -9.57 -15.25 17.07
N GLN A 206 -10.05 -14.44 18.03
CA GLN A 206 -10.87 -13.26 17.72
C GLN A 206 -10.06 -12.23 16.94
N ARG A 207 -8.80 -12.02 17.32
CA ARG A 207 -7.89 -11.15 16.57
C ARG A 207 -7.65 -11.68 15.17
N THR A 208 -7.49 -12.99 15.01
CA THR A 208 -7.30 -13.62 13.70
C THR A 208 -8.51 -13.34 12.81
N ASP A 209 -9.73 -13.50 13.30
CA ASP A 209 -10.96 -13.23 12.55
C ASP A 209 -11.11 -11.74 12.14
N ILE A 210 -10.72 -10.82 13.03
CA ILE A 210 -10.71 -9.38 12.72
C ILE A 210 -9.69 -9.09 11.61
N LEU A 211 -8.51 -9.69 11.68
CA LEU A 211 -7.45 -9.50 10.69
C LEU A 211 -7.80 -10.11 9.34
N THR A 212 -8.39 -11.31 9.28
CA THR A 212 -8.82 -11.93 8.03
C THR A 212 -9.91 -11.10 7.35
N ASN A 213 -10.87 -10.56 8.11
CA ASN A 213 -11.88 -9.65 7.57
C ASN A 213 -11.26 -8.37 7.02
N LEU A 214 -10.35 -7.75 7.78
CA LEU A 214 -9.61 -6.56 7.34
C LEU A 214 -8.82 -6.82 6.05
N GLN A 215 -8.08 -7.94 5.99
CA GLN A 215 -7.29 -8.36 4.82
C GLN A 215 -8.18 -8.52 3.59
N LEU A 216 -9.33 -9.18 3.73
CA LEU A 216 -10.30 -9.33 2.65
C LEU A 216 -10.85 -7.98 2.18
N GLN A 217 -11.17 -7.06 3.09
CA GLN A 217 -11.63 -5.71 2.74
C GLN A 217 -10.55 -4.90 2.02
N LEU A 218 -9.29 -5.00 2.46
CA LEU A 218 -8.15 -4.35 1.79
C LEU A 218 -7.94 -4.91 0.37
N LEU A 219 -8.00 -6.23 0.23
CA LEU A 219 -7.87 -6.90 -1.08
C LEU A 219 -9.00 -6.50 -2.03
N ARG A 220 -10.26 -6.49 -1.56
CA ARG A 220 -11.42 -6.01 -2.32
C ARG A 220 -11.24 -4.55 -2.76
N ASN A 221 -10.83 -3.67 -1.85
CA ASN A 221 -10.65 -2.25 -2.21
C ASN A 221 -9.50 -2.04 -3.19
N GLY A 222 -8.38 -2.75 -3.01
CA GLY A 222 -7.27 -2.73 -3.96
C GLY A 222 -7.70 -3.18 -5.35
N PHE A 223 -8.49 -4.26 -5.44
CA PHE A 223 -9.00 -4.77 -6.71
C PHE A 223 -10.02 -3.83 -7.38
N ARG A 224 -10.84 -3.13 -6.56
CA ARG A 224 -11.75 -2.08 -7.04
C ARG A 224 -10.98 -0.94 -7.70
N LEU A 225 -9.86 -0.52 -7.12
CA LEU A 225 -9.00 0.56 -7.61
C LEU A 225 -8.05 0.14 -8.75
N LEU A 226 -7.93 -1.16 -9.01
CA LEU A 226 -7.14 -1.68 -10.11
C LEU A 226 -7.87 -1.46 -11.45
N LYS A 227 -7.15 -1.02 -12.47
CA LYS A 227 -7.69 -0.92 -13.83
C LYS A 227 -7.87 -2.31 -14.47
N THR A 228 -8.69 -2.38 -15.52
CA THR A 228 -8.83 -3.62 -16.31
C THR A 228 -7.49 -3.97 -16.98
N GLY A 229 -7.08 -5.24 -16.90
CA GLY A 229 -5.76 -5.70 -17.33
C GLY A 229 -4.62 -5.40 -16.37
N GLY A 230 -4.86 -4.62 -15.31
CA GLY A 230 -3.89 -4.35 -14.26
C GLY A 230 -3.57 -5.58 -13.41
N SER A 231 -2.48 -5.51 -12.64
CA SER A 231 -2.06 -6.58 -11.74
C SER A 231 -2.09 -6.15 -10.28
N LEU A 232 -2.57 -7.02 -9.40
CA LEU A 232 -2.56 -6.82 -7.95
C LEU A 232 -1.74 -7.92 -7.29
N VAL A 233 -0.90 -7.56 -6.33
CA VAL A 233 -0.21 -8.52 -5.44
C VAL A 233 -0.74 -8.36 -4.03
N TYR A 234 -1.24 -9.46 -3.47
CA TYR A 234 -1.55 -9.62 -2.06
C TYR A 234 -0.38 -10.34 -1.39
N SER A 235 0.11 -9.79 -0.27
CA SER A 235 1.12 -10.45 0.55
C SER A 235 0.86 -10.29 2.04
N THR A 236 1.26 -11.30 2.81
CA THR A 236 1.31 -11.25 4.28
C THR A 236 2.59 -11.91 4.77
N CYS A 237 3.06 -11.55 5.96
CA CYS A 237 4.14 -12.26 6.66
C CYS A 237 3.61 -13.27 7.69
N SER A 238 2.40 -13.82 7.45
CA SER A 238 1.79 -14.87 8.25
C SER A 238 1.95 -16.23 7.60
N LEU A 239 2.17 -17.28 8.40
CA LEU A 239 2.15 -18.67 7.94
C LEU A 239 0.74 -19.27 8.02
N THR A 240 -0.17 -18.67 8.80
CA THR A 240 -1.56 -19.09 8.97
C THR A 240 -2.32 -19.16 7.65
N VAL A 241 -3.02 -20.27 7.43
CA VAL A 241 -3.80 -20.52 6.20
C VAL A 241 -5.03 -19.61 6.12
N ALA A 242 -5.68 -19.38 7.26
CA ALA A 242 -6.85 -18.50 7.37
C ALA A 242 -6.62 -17.05 6.89
N GLN A 243 -5.39 -16.54 7.02
CA GLN A 243 -5.01 -15.18 6.56
C GLN A 243 -4.49 -15.15 5.11
N ASN A 244 -4.31 -16.33 4.51
CA ASN A 244 -3.68 -16.49 3.22
C ASN A 244 -4.66 -17.14 2.25
N GLU A 245 -4.64 -18.46 2.13
CA GLU A 245 -5.46 -19.18 1.16
C GLU A 245 -6.95 -18.96 1.38
N ASP A 246 -7.45 -18.96 2.61
CA ASP A 246 -8.88 -18.78 2.88
C ASP A 246 -9.37 -17.38 2.44
N VAL A 247 -8.54 -16.34 2.63
CA VAL A 247 -8.81 -14.98 2.13
C VAL A 247 -8.82 -14.93 0.60
N VAL A 248 -7.85 -15.62 -0.04
CA VAL A 248 -7.75 -15.69 -1.50
C VAL A 248 -8.94 -16.44 -2.11
N GLU A 249 -9.32 -17.58 -1.54
CA GLU A 249 -10.49 -18.37 -1.96
C GLU A 249 -11.78 -17.57 -1.82
N GLN A 250 -11.99 -16.94 -0.66
CA GLN A 250 -13.15 -16.10 -0.43
C GLN A 250 -13.21 -14.95 -1.44
N PHE A 251 -12.09 -14.24 -1.64
CA PHE A 251 -12.02 -13.15 -2.60
C PHE A 251 -12.34 -13.60 -4.03
N LEU A 252 -11.77 -14.72 -4.49
CA LEU A 252 -12.02 -15.26 -5.83
C LEU A 252 -13.49 -15.68 -6.02
N SER A 253 -14.11 -16.26 -4.99
CA SER A 253 -15.53 -16.65 -5.05
C SER A 253 -16.48 -15.47 -5.23
N GLU A 254 -16.10 -14.29 -4.76
CA GLU A 254 -16.91 -13.07 -4.79
C GLU A 254 -16.60 -12.17 -5.99
N ASN A 255 -15.47 -12.38 -6.67
CA ASN A 255 -14.97 -11.52 -7.73
C ASN A 255 -14.68 -12.36 -9.00
N PRO A 256 -15.69 -12.65 -9.85
CA PRO A 256 -15.52 -13.51 -11.03
C PRO A 256 -14.54 -12.94 -12.07
N HIS A 257 -14.31 -11.62 -12.06
CA HIS A 257 -13.36 -10.95 -12.95
C HIS A 257 -11.91 -11.01 -12.44
N ALA A 258 -11.66 -11.59 -11.26
CA ALA A 258 -10.32 -11.77 -10.73
C ALA A 258 -9.71 -13.11 -11.16
N GLY A 259 -8.58 -13.05 -11.86
CA GLY A 259 -7.81 -14.23 -12.24
C GLY A 259 -6.54 -14.37 -11.41
N LEU A 260 -6.35 -15.53 -10.78
CA LEU A 260 -5.07 -15.86 -10.14
C LEU A 260 -4.01 -16.18 -11.21
N GLN A 261 -2.88 -15.47 -11.15
CA GLN A 261 -1.81 -15.52 -12.15
C GLN A 261 -0.55 -16.17 -11.57
N GLU A 262 0.15 -16.94 -12.41
CA GLU A 262 1.49 -17.42 -12.08
C GLU A 262 2.49 -16.27 -12.04
N ILE A 263 3.47 -16.38 -11.16
CA ILE A 263 4.56 -15.41 -11.05
C ILE A 263 5.76 -16.01 -11.78
N ASP A 264 5.95 -15.65 -13.05
CA ASP A 264 7.02 -16.20 -13.88
C ASP A 264 8.41 -16.05 -13.27
N ALA A 265 8.65 -14.91 -12.60
CA ALA A 265 9.91 -14.65 -11.90
C ALA A 265 10.20 -15.65 -10.77
N ALA A 266 9.17 -16.31 -10.23
CA ALA A 266 9.28 -17.22 -9.10
C ALA A 266 9.82 -18.61 -9.44
N LYS A 267 9.98 -18.96 -10.73
CA LYS A 267 10.50 -20.26 -11.16
C LYS A 267 11.86 -20.60 -10.54
N ASN A 268 12.66 -19.57 -10.25
CA ASN A 268 14.00 -19.70 -9.67
C ASN A 268 14.07 -19.21 -8.22
N TRP A 269 12.95 -18.87 -7.59
CA TRP A 269 12.95 -18.42 -6.21
C TRP A 269 12.93 -19.63 -5.26
N PRO A 270 13.61 -19.55 -4.10
CA PRO A 270 13.60 -20.63 -3.12
C PRO A 270 12.28 -20.60 -2.32
N CYS A 271 11.15 -20.84 -2.99
CA CYS A 271 9.81 -20.82 -2.41
C CYS A 271 9.04 -22.10 -2.73
N ARG A 272 8.00 -22.38 -1.94
CA ARG A 272 7.07 -23.49 -2.17
C ARG A 272 5.73 -22.98 -2.70
N SER A 273 5.00 -23.82 -3.40
CA SER A 273 3.59 -23.54 -3.73
C SER A 273 2.75 -23.52 -2.44
N GLY A 274 1.77 -22.61 -2.36
CA GLY A 274 0.73 -22.64 -1.34
C GLY A 274 -0.29 -23.76 -1.58
N ARG A 275 -1.32 -23.84 -0.73
CA ARG A 275 -2.39 -24.86 -0.86
C ARG A 275 -3.23 -24.64 -2.12
N ILE A 276 -3.35 -23.39 -2.55
CA ILE A 276 -3.98 -23.00 -3.82
C ILE A 276 -2.87 -22.93 -4.88
N PRO A 277 -3.04 -23.56 -6.07
CA PRO A 277 -2.10 -23.41 -7.17
C PRO A 277 -1.84 -21.94 -7.51
N LYS A 278 -0.64 -21.62 -8.01
CA LYS A 278 -0.19 -20.25 -8.37
C LYS A 278 0.02 -19.29 -7.19
N THR A 279 -0.21 -19.73 -5.95
CA THR A 279 0.21 -18.98 -4.75
C THR A 279 1.59 -19.44 -4.28
N LEU A 280 2.35 -18.55 -3.66
CA LEU A 280 3.71 -18.82 -3.20
C LEU A 280 3.82 -18.65 -1.69
N ARG A 281 4.63 -19.51 -1.07
CA ARG A 281 5.01 -19.45 0.34
C ARG A 281 6.52 -19.47 0.49
N PHE A 282 6.99 -18.57 1.33
CA PHE A 282 8.35 -18.50 1.84
C PHE A 282 8.30 -18.93 3.30
N ASP A 283 9.30 -19.67 3.73
CA ASP A 283 9.47 -20.11 5.11
C ASP A 283 10.95 -20.31 5.43
N PRO A 284 11.36 -20.23 6.71
CA PRO A 284 12.78 -20.30 7.08
C PRO A 284 13.50 -21.58 6.64
N LEU A 285 12.78 -22.70 6.48
CA LEU A 285 13.37 -23.99 6.10
C LEU A 285 13.65 -24.05 4.60
N THR A 286 12.69 -23.61 3.79
CA THR A 286 12.77 -23.68 2.33
C THR A 286 13.56 -22.52 1.73
N SER A 287 13.29 -21.31 2.23
CA SER A 287 13.75 -20.06 1.61
C SER A 287 14.94 -19.42 2.31
N GLN A 288 15.26 -19.85 3.53
CA GLN A 288 16.22 -19.18 4.42
C GLN A 288 15.88 -17.69 4.65
N THR A 289 14.61 -17.32 4.48
CA THR A 289 14.10 -15.98 4.75
C THR A 289 13.01 -16.02 5.82
N SER A 290 12.49 -14.86 6.19
CA SER A 290 11.24 -14.78 6.94
C SER A 290 10.08 -15.40 6.15
N GLY A 291 9.06 -15.84 6.87
CA GLY A 291 7.81 -16.33 6.30
C GLY A 291 7.07 -15.24 5.54
N LEU A 292 6.60 -15.58 4.34
CA LEU A 292 5.79 -14.71 3.49
C LEU A 292 4.85 -15.53 2.62
N PHE A 293 3.65 -15.01 2.39
CA PHE A 293 2.72 -15.51 1.39
C PHE A 293 2.55 -14.48 0.28
N ILE A 294 2.45 -14.94 -0.98
CA ILE A 294 2.24 -14.06 -2.15
C ILE A 294 1.17 -14.69 -3.05
N ALA A 295 0.16 -13.88 -3.40
CA ALA A 295 -0.82 -14.19 -4.42
C ALA A 295 -0.91 -13.02 -5.42
N LYS A 296 -0.84 -13.34 -6.71
CA LYS A 296 -0.92 -12.35 -7.80
C LYS A 296 -2.23 -12.51 -8.57
N PHE A 297 -2.93 -11.40 -8.76
CA PHE A 297 -4.19 -11.34 -9.47
C PHE A 297 -4.07 -10.44 -10.71
N THR A 298 -4.84 -10.77 -11.74
CA THR A 298 -5.13 -9.88 -12.87
C THR A 298 -6.62 -9.60 -12.90
N LYS A 299 -7.01 -8.36 -13.21
CA LYS A 299 -8.42 -7.98 -13.39
C LYS A 299 -8.80 -8.12 -14.87
N TYR A 300 -9.76 -8.98 -15.17
CA TYR A 300 -10.30 -9.12 -16.52
C TYR A 300 -11.46 -8.16 -16.74
N ALA A 301 -11.79 -7.92 -18.01
CA ALA A 301 -12.98 -7.17 -18.38
C ALA A 301 -14.24 -7.93 -17.92
N ALA A 302 -15.29 -7.17 -17.62
CA ALA A 302 -16.60 -7.73 -17.29
C ALA A 302 -17.36 -8.24 -18.50
#